data_AF-A0A2S3QSB8-F1
#
_entry.id   AF-A0A2S3QSB8-F1
#
_cell.length_a   1.000
_cell.length_b   1.000
_cell.length_c   1.000
_cell.angle_alpha   90.00
_cell.angle_beta   90.00
_cell.angle_gamma   90.00
#
_symmetry.space_group_name_H-M   'P 1'
#
loop_
_entity.id
_entity.type
_entity.pdbx_description
1 polymer ?
#
loop_
_entity_poly.entity_id
_entity_poly.type
_entity_poly.pdbx_seq_one_letter_code
_entity_poly.pdbx_strand_id
1 'polypeptide(L)'
;MAAAIEAASTHEDYLSILKTFNFKKVKAKALNALMHWGNNQWEFELLDYIPSPYEVLKFQAQGIRPVTLIEQENFKPILMREDCLEFFLHDLEHGHMFFHNEELKKMQINFFKKVEDSLERGEWKPYLKCREFKEKFFYLISDMNSHIEHYRHYLNSMLPPKDINKFEYLFN
;
A
#
# COMPACT_ATOMS: atom_id res chain seq x y z
N MET A 1 -56.12 -22.05 -8.10
CA MET A 1 -55.06 -23.06 -8.00
C MET A 1 -53.94 -22.64 -8.95
N ALA A 2 -53.00 -21.85 -8.45
CA ALA A 2 -51.84 -21.38 -9.21
C ALA A 2 -50.66 -21.30 -8.24
N ALA A 3 -49.70 -22.19 -8.51
CA ALA A 3 -48.33 -22.32 -8.05
C ALA A 3 -47.88 -21.52 -6.82
N ALA A 4 -47.52 -22.28 -5.77
CA ALA A 4 -46.51 -21.91 -4.81
C ALA A 4 -45.24 -21.48 -5.54
N ILE A 5 -44.79 -20.26 -5.30
CA ILE A 5 -43.41 -19.87 -5.60
C ILE A 5 -42.59 -20.27 -4.37
N GLU A 6 -42.21 -21.54 -4.33
CA GLU A 6 -41.04 -21.98 -3.59
C GLU A 6 -39.82 -21.40 -4.31
N ALA A 7 -39.21 -20.39 -3.72
CA ALA A 7 -37.84 -20.00 -4.06
C ALA A 7 -36.95 -20.34 -2.87
N ALA A 8 -36.71 -21.64 -2.69
CA ALA A 8 -35.51 -22.10 -2.01
C ALA A 8 -34.31 -21.86 -2.93
N SER A 9 -33.84 -20.61 -3.04
CA SER A 9 -32.48 -20.37 -3.55
C SER A 9 -31.53 -20.74 -2.43
N THR A 10 -30.97 -21.95 -2.54
CA THR A 10 -30.04 -22.51 -1.57
C THR A 10 -28.81 -21.61 -1.43
N HIS A 11 -28.15 -21.67 -0.27
CA HIS A 11 -26.92 -20.94 0.03
C HIS A 11 -25.81 -21.10 -1.05
N GLU A 12 -25.82 -22.22 -1.77
CA GLU A 12 -24.91 -22.50 -2.89
C GLU A 12 -25.10 -21.55 -4.08
N ASP A 13 -26.32 -21.07 -4.31
CA ASP A 13 -26.66 -20.25 -5.47
C ASP A 13 -26.06 -18.84 -5.34
N TYR A 14 -26.11 -18.27 -4.13
CA TYR A 14 -25.47 -16.99 -3.82
C TYR A 14 -23.95 -17.06 -3.87
N LEU A 15 -23.35 -18.17 -3.42
CA LEU A 15 -21.90 -18.37 -3.52
C LEU A 15 -21.45 -18.48 -4.99
N SER A 16 -22.26 -19.09 -5.85
CA SER A 16 -21.97 -19.17 -7.29
C SER A 16 -22.04 -17.78 -7.96
N ILE A 17 -23.03 -16.97 -7.57
CA ILE A 17 -23.17 -15.58 -8.01
C ILE A 17 -21.98 -14.77 -7.52
N LEU A 18 -21.62 -14.83 -6.23
CA LEU A 18 -20.49 -14.08 -5.69
C LEU A 18 -19.14 -14.48 -6.31
N LYS A 19 -18.98 -15.74 -6.75
CA LYS A 19 -17.79 -16.20 -7.49
C LYS A 19 -17.71 -15.66 -8.92
N THR A 20 -18.84 -15.30 -9.53
CA THR A 20 -18.92 -14.82 -10.92
C THR A 20 -19.21 -13.33 -11.02
N PHE A 21 -19.64 -12.70 -9.92
CA PHE A 21 -19.98 -11.30 -9.84
C PHE A 21 -18.71 -10.45 -9.77
N ASN A 22 -18.36 -9.84 -10.89
CA ASN A 22 -17.37 -8.78 -10.92
C ASN A 22 -18.01 -7.51 -10.36
N PHE A 23 -17.61 -7.11 -9.15
CA PHE A 23 -17.94 -5.79 -8.62
C PHE A 23 -17.42 -4.73 -9.59
N LYS A 24 -18.34 -4.01 -10.25
CA LYS A 24 -17.97 -2.91 -11.15
C LYS A 24 -17.06 -1.93 -10.40
N LYS A 25 -15.95 -1.53 -11.04
CA LYS A 25 -14.89 -0.65 -10.50
C LYS A 25 -13.92 -1.30 -9.49
N VAL A 26 -14.10 -2.55 -9.08
CA VAL A 26 -13.11 -3.24 -8.25
C VAL A 26 -12.08 -3.91 -9.16
N LYS A 27 -10.81 -3.53 -9.04
CA LYS A 27 -9.75 -4.09 -9.88
C LYS A 27 -9.42 -5.52 -9.44
N ALA A 28 -9.14 -6.39 -10.41
CA ALA A 28 -8.78 -7.79 -10.16
C ALA A 28 -7.59 -7.95 -9.19
N LYS A 29 -6.65 -7.00 -9.21
CA LYS A 29 -5.50 -6.96 -8.28
C LYS A 29 -5.95 -6.86 -6.82
N ALA A 30 -6.88 -5.96 -6.51
CA ALA A 30 -7.42 -5.79 -5.16
C ALA A 30 -8.14 -7.06 -4.68
N LEU A 31 -8.97 -7.67 -5.54
CA LEU A 31 -9.65 -8.92 -5.21
C LEU A 31 -8.66 -10.07 -4.97
N ASN A 32 -7.64 -10.19 -5.81
CA ASN A 32 -6.60 -11.19 -5.64
C ASN A 32 -5.82 -11.01 -4.32
N ALA A 33 -5.46 -9.77 -3.97
CA ALA A 33 -4.88 -9.46 -2.67
C ALA A 33 -5.79 -9.84 -1.51
N LEU A 34 -7.07 -9.49 -1.58
CA LEU A 34 -8.04 -9.82 -0.53
C LEU A 34 -8.18 -11.34 -0.35
N MET A 35 -8.21 -12.11 -1.44
CA MET A 35 -8.26 -13.57 -1.37
C MET A 35 -7.01 -14.17 -0.71
N HIS A 36 -5.81 -13.73 -1.10
CA HIS A 36 -4.58 -14.22 -0.49
C HIS A 36 -4.45 -13.81 0.98
N TRP A 37 -4.89 -12.60 1.33
CA TRP A 37 -4.94 -12.14 2.70
C TRP A 37 -5.91 -12.97 3.54
N GLY A 38 -7.15 -13.16 3.08
CA GLY A 38 -8.15 -13.96 3.79
C GLY A 38 -7.77 -15.44 3.98
N ASN A 39 -6.84 -15.95 3.17
CA ASN A 39 -6.27 -17.28 3.30
C ASN A 39 -4.96 -17.32 4.13
N ASN A 40 -4.58 -16.21 4.78
CA ASN A 40 -3.33 -16.05 5.53
C ASN A 40 -2.06 -16.31 4.71
N GLN A 41 -2.09 -16.04 3.41
CA GLN A 41 -0.95 -16.24 2.50
C GLN A 41 -0.10 -14.98 2.36
N TRP A 42 -0.72 -13.80 2.44
CA TRP A 42 -0.05 -12.50 2.35
C TRP A 42 -0.23 -11.72 3.65
N GLU A 43 0.87 -11.12 4.13
CA GLU A 43 0.98 -10.50 5.44
C GLU A 43 0.56 -9.02 5.40
N PHE A 44 -0.75 -8.80 5.53
CA PHE A 44 -1.32 -7.47 5.66
C PHE A 44 -1.64 -7.15 7.12
N GLU A 45 -1.51 -5.87 7.46
CA GLU A 45 -1.96 -5.30 8.73
C GLU A 45 -3.20 -4.42 8.49
N LEU A 46 -4.32 -4.73 9.15
CA LEU A 46 -5.53 -3.91 9.06
C LEU A 46 -5.41 -2.72 10.02
N LEU A 47 -5.52 -1.50 9.50
CA LEU A 47 -5.50 -0.27 10.28
C LEU A 47 -6.88 0.39 10.29
N ASP A 48 -7.31 0.86 11.45
CA ASP A 48 -8.50 1.68 11.66
C ASP A 48 -8.18 3.19 11.73
N TYR A 49 -6.98 3.57 11.31
CA TYR A 49 -6.49 4.95 11.23
C TYR A 49 -5.58 5.13 10.02
N ILE A 50 -5.32 6.40 9.63
CA ILE A 50 -4.37 6.72 8.55
C ILE A 50 -2.95 6.76 9.13
N PRO A 51 -2.05 5.85 8.74
CA PRO A 51 -0.70 5.82 9.28
C PRO A 51 0.09 7.05 8.83
N SER A 52 0.97 7.54 9.71
CA SER A 52 1.94 8.55 9.34
C SER A 52 2.98 8.01 8.35
N PRO A 53 3.66 8.88 7.57
CA PRO A 53 4.73 8.44 6.66
C PRO A 53 5.83 7.60 7.35
N TYR A 54 6.11 7.88 8.62
CA TYR A 54 7.08 7.11 9.40
C TYR A 54 6.57 5.74 9.82
N GLU A 55 5.27 5.57 10.06
CA GLU A 55 4.67 4.26 10.32
C GLU A 55 4.64 3.42 9.04
N VAL A 56 4.28 4.03 7.90
CA VAL A 56 4.36 3.35 6.61
C VAL A 56 5.78 2.87 6.34
N LEU A 57 6.81 3.71 6.58
CA LEU A 57 8.21 3.29 6.46
C LEU A 57 8.54 2.03 7.28
N LYS A 58 8.09 1.99 8.54
CA LYS A 58 8.30 0.83 9.44
C LYS A 58 7.66 -0.44 8.89
N PHE A 59 6.39 -0.35 8.48
CA PHE A 59 5.70 -1.50 7.87
C PHE A 59 6.45 -1.99 6.62
N GLN A 60 6.85 -1.07 5.73
CA GLN A 60 7.57 -1.41 4.51
C GLN A 60 8.93 -2.05 4.77
N ALA A 61 9.69 -1.54 5.75
CA ALA A 61 10.96 -2.11 6.18
C ALA A 61 10.79 -3.52 6.77
N GLN A 62 9.65 -3.82 7.38
CA GLN A 62 9.33 -5.15 7.92
C GLN A 62 8.75 -6.11 6.86
N GLY A 63 8.38 -5.60 5.70
CA GLY A 63 7.70 -6.39 4.66
C GLY A 63 6.21 -6.59 4.92
N ILE A 64 5.63 -5.74 5.75
CA ILE A 64 4.20 -5.69 6.08
C ILE A 64 3.55 -4.67 5.15
N ARG A 65 2.32 -4.96 4.70
CA ARG A 65 1.50 -3.99 3.97
C ARG A 65 0.32 -3.53 4.82
N PRO A 66 0.24 -2.25 5.18
CA PRO A 66 -0.95 -1.74 5.82
C PRO A 66 -2.10 -1.70 4.82
N VAL A 67 -3.30 -2.06 5.28
CA VAL A 67 -4.56 -1.85 4.57
C VAL A 67 -5.49 -1.11 5.52
N THR A 68 -5.98 0.03 5.07
CA THR A 68 -6.75 0.92 5.93
C THR A 68 -8.24 0.76 5.70
N LEU A 69 -8.99 0.54 6.78
CA LEU A 69 -10.45 0.57 6.79
C LEU A 69 -10.91 1.39 7.99
N ILE A 70 -11.22 2.66 7.75
CA ILE A 70 -11.72 3.56 8.78
C ILE A 70 -13.23 3.73 8.67
N GLU A 71 -13.88 3.92 9.81
CA GLU A 71 -15.26 4.39 9.84
C GLU A 71 -15.32 5.79 9.22
N GLN A 72 -16.22 5.98 8.27
CA GLN A 72 -16.32 7.22 7.51
C GLN A 72 -17.68 7.86 7.74
N GLU A 73 -17.68 8.99 8.45
CA GLU A 73 -18.88 9.81 8.57
C GLU A 73 -19.13 10.58 7.27
N ASN A 74 -20.34 10.42 6.71
CA ASN A 74 -20.85 11.20 5.56
C ASN A 74 -20.04 11.09 4.26
N PHE A 75 -19.38 9.95 4.00
CA PHE A 75 -18.66 9.70 2.74
C PHE A 75 -17.65 10.81 2.35
N LYS A 76 -17.01 11.46 3.33
CA LYS A 76 -16.00 12.51 3.07
C LYS A 76 -14.69 11.92 2.51
N PRO A 77 -14.07 12.50 1.48
CA PRO A 77 -12.83 12.00 0.90
C PRO A 77 -11.74 11.69 1.94
N ILE A 78 -11.05 10.58 1.75
CA ILE A 78 -9.89 10.19 2.57
C ILE A 78 -8.65 10.41 1.72
N LEU A 79 -7.84 11.41 2.11
CA LEU A 79 -6.72 11.90 1.31
C LEU A 79 -7.17 12.27 -0.12
N MET A 80 -6.71 11.51 -1.13
CA MET A 80 -7.02 11.72 -2.55
C MET A 80 -8.09 10.75 -3.09
N ARG A 81 -8.76 9.99 -2.20
CA ARG A 81 -9.74 8.96 -2.55
C ARG A 81 -11.15 9.43 -2.20
N GLU A 82 -12.12 9.04 -3.02
CA GLU A 82 -13.53 9.44 -2.89
C GLU A 82 -14.10 8.98 -1.54
N ASP A 83 -13.79 7.74 -1.13
CA ASP A 83 -14.28 7.17 0.12
C ASP A 83 -13.37 6.08 0.72
N CYS A 84 -13.78 5.52 1.86
CA CYS A 84 -13.04 4.48 2.58
C CYS A 84 -12.93 3.17 1.81
N LEU A 85 -13.92 2.84 0.98
CA LEU A 85 -13.88 1.64 0.16
C LEU A 85 -12.85 1.81 -0.96
N GLU A 86 -12.82 2.95 -1.65
CA GLU A 86 -11.80 3.22 -2.67
C GLU A 86 -10.40 3.23 -2.05
N PHE A 87 -10.24 3.80 -0.84
CA PHE A 87 -8.98 3.79 -0.11
C PHE A 87 -8.53 2.37 0.25
N PHE A 88 -9.43 1.57 0.81
CA PHE A 88 -9.18 0.16 1.15
C PHE A 88 -8.78 -0.66 -0.09
N LEU A 89 -9.50 -0.51 -1.19
CA LEU A 89 -9.20 -1.20 -2.45
C LEU A 89 -7.85 -0.76 -3.02
N HIS A 90 -7.51 0.51 -2.90
CA HIS A 90 -6.21 1.04 -3.30
C HIS A 90 -5.05 0.43 -2.50
N ASP A 91 -5.18 0.31 -1.19
CA ASP A 91 -4.16 -0.34 -0.35
C ASP A 91 -3.99 -1.82 -0.73
N LEU A 92 -5.08 -2.52 -1.03
CA LEU A 92 -5.03 -3.90 -1.53
C LEU A 92 -4.33 -4.01 -2.88
N GLU A 93 -4.50 -3.04 -3.79
CA GLU A 93 -3.75 -3.01 -5.05
C GLU A 93 -2.24 -2.88 -4.81
N HIS A 94 -1.83 -2.01 -3.88
CA HIS A 94 -0.42 -1.91 -3.49
C HIS A 94 0.10 -3.22 -2.90
N GLY A 95 -0.67 -3.86 -2.04
CA GLY A 95 -0.35 -5.17 -1.50
C GLY A 95 -0.18 -6.23 -2.59
N HIS A 96 -1.07 -6.29 -3.57
CA HIS A 96 -0.89 -7.18 -4.72
C HIS A 96 0.41 -6.90 -5.46
N MET A 97 0.68 -5.63 -5.78
CA MET A 97 1.92 -5.23 -6.46
C MET A 97 3.17 -5.58 -5.65
N PHE A 98 3.07 -5.60 -4.32
CA PHE A 98 4.16 -6.01 -3.45
C PHE A 98 4.35 -7.52 -3.35
N PHE A 99 3.28 -8.28 -3.08
CA PHE A 99 3.39 -9.71 -2.77
C PHE A 99 3.45 -10.61 -4.01
N HIS A 100 2.96 -10.15 -5.17
CA HIS A 100 2.94 -10.99 -6.38
C HIS A 100 4.33 -11.31 -6.95
N ASN A 101 5.37 -10.54 -6.60
CA ASN A 101 6.73 -10.73 -7.08
C ASN A 101 7.72 -10.69 -5.91
N GLU A 102 8.21 -11.87 -5.54
CA GLU A 102 9.10 -12.04 -4.38
C GLU A 102 10.46 -11.35 -4.53
N GLU A 103 10.97 -11.20 -5.75
CA GLU A 103 12.23 -10.48 -5.99
C GLU A 103 12.05 -8.98 -5.75
N LEU A 104 11.01 -8.38 -6.35
CA LEU A 104 10.68 -6.97 -6.14
C LEU A 104 10.35 -6.69 -4.67
N LYS A 105 9.62 -7.60 -4.01
CA LYS A 105 9.34 -7.54 -2.57
C LYS A 105 10.64 -7.42 -1.77
N LYS A 106 11.60 -8.32 -1.97
CA LYS A 106 12.89 -8.33 -1.26
C LYS A 106 13.69 -7.06 -1.51
N MET A 107 13.74 -6.59 -2.76
CA MET A 107 14.42 -5.35 -3.11
C MET A 107 13.83 -4.15 -2.37
N GLN A 108 12.50 -4.05 -2.34
CA GLN A 108 11.80 -2.95 -1.68
C GLN A 108 11.96 -2.99 -0.15
N ILE A 109 11.88 -4.17 0.46
CA ILE A 109 12.16 -4.35 1.89
C ILE A 109 13.59 -3.89 2.22
N ASN A 110 14.59 -4.34 1.45
CA ASN A 110 15.97 -3.94 1.67
C ASN A 110 16.18 -2.43 1.55
N PHE A 111 15.57 -1.81 0.52
CA PHE A 111 15.59 -0.37 0.35
C PHE A 111 15.01 0.37 1.56
N PHE A 112 13.80 0.03 1.99
CA PHE A 112 13.15 0.74 3.09
C PHE A 112 13.79 0.47 4.45
N LYS A 113 14.36 -0.72 4.69
CA LYS A 113 15.23 -0.95 5.86
C LYS A 113 16.40 0.02 5.89
N LYS A 114 17.10 0.19 4.77
CA LYS A 114 18.23 1.12 4.71
C LYS A 114 17.79 2.58 4.88
N VAL A 115 16.64 2.95 4.33
CA VAL A 115 16.04 4.29 4.54
C VAL A 115 15.72 4.49 6.02
N GLU A 116 15.08 3.51 6.68
CA GLU A 116 14.80 3.53 8.12
C GLU A 116 16.10 3.68 8.93
N ASP A 117 17.08 2.81 8.72
CA ASP A 117 18.36 2.86 9.45
C ASP A 117 19.09 4.20 9.26
N SER A 118 19.06 4.76 8.04
CA SER A 118 19.67 6.06 7.74
C SER A 118 18.95 7.22 8.43
N LEU A 119 17.65 7.08 8.70
CA LEU A 119 16.86 8.01 9.47
C LEU A 119 17.20 7.96 10.96
N GLU A 120 17.38 6.77 11.51
CA GLU A 120 17.85 6.57 12.88
C GLU A 120 19.25 7.14 13.10
N ARG A 121 20.15 6.95 12.13
CA ARG A 121 21.49 7.59 12.11
C ARG A 121 21.45 9.11 11.94
N GLY A 122 20.28 9.67 11.60
CA GLY A 122 20.09 11.12 11.45
C GLY A 122 20.68 11.70 10.18
N GLU A 123 20.94 10.89 9.16
CA GLU A 123 21.55 11.32 7.89
C GLU A 123 20.67 12.33 7.14
N TRP A 124 19.35 12.27 7.35
CA TRP A 124 18.34 13.15 6.74
C TRP A 124 18.14 14.47 7.49
N LYS A 125 18.62 14.60 8.74
CA LYS A 125 18.38 15.79 9.59
C LYS A 125 18.72 17.13 8.92
N PRO A 126 19.81 17.26 8.13
CA PRO A 126 20.11 18.51 7.43
C PRO A 126 19.04 18.90 6.40
N TYR A 127 18.47 17.92 5.69
CA TYR A 127 17.53 18.14 4.60
C TYR A 127 16.10 18.37 5.10
N LEU A 128 15.69 17.66 6.16
CA LEU A 128 14.34 17.74 6.74
C LEU A 128 14.01 19.11 7.37
N LYS A 129 14.98 20.01 7.49
CA LYS A 129 14.76 21.42 7.86
C LYS A 129 14.10 22.23 6.74
N CYS A 130 14.30 21.82 5.48
CA CYS A 130 13.65 22.43 4.33
C CYS A 130 12.25 21.83 4.17
N ARG A 131 11.22 22.68 4.14
CA ARG A 131 9.82 22.23 4.04
C ARG A 131 9.56 21.43 2.76
N GLU A 132 10.03 21.94 1.62
CA GLU A 132 9.85 21.28 0.32
C GLU A 132 10.53 19.90 0.28
N PHE A 133 11.75 19.80 0.81
CA PHE A 133 12.43 18.50 0.89
C PHE A 133 11.66 17.55 1.82
N LYS A 134 11.21 18.03 2.98
CA LYS A 134 10.46 17.23 3.93
C LYS A 134 9.17 16.66 3.32
N GLU A 135 8.44 17.46 2.56
CA GLU A 135 7.22 17.02 1.85
C GLU A 135 7.54 15.92 0.82
N LYS A 136 8.60 16.09 0.00
CA LYS A 136 9.05 15.06 -0.95
C LYS A 136 9.53 13.79 -0.24
N PHE A 137 10.27 13.94 0.85
CA PHE A 137 10.74 12.81 1.64
C PHE A 137 9.57 12.04 2.26
N PHE A 138 8.54 12.75 2.76
CA PHE A 138 7.33 12.13 3.28
C PHE A 138 6.58 11.37 2.19
N TYR A 139 6.50 11.92 0.99
CA TYR A 139 5.96 11.19 -0.15
C TYR A 139 6.75 9.91 -0.43
N LEU A 140 8.09 9.97 -0.49
CA LEU A 140 8.93 8.79 -0.73
C LEU A 140 8.69 7.67 0.30
N ILE A 141 8.67 8.00 1.59
CA ILE A 141 8.56 6.98 2.64
C ILE A 141 7.12 6.48 2.85
N SER A 142 6.13 7.20 2.32
CA SER A 142 4.74 6.74 2.19
C SER A 142 4.46 6.01 0.88
N ASP A 143 5.37 6.07 -0.10
CA ASP A 143 5.13 5.54 -1.43
C ASP A 143 5.28 4.00 -1.46
N MET A 144 4.14 3.33 -1.64
CA MET A 144 4.04 1.88 -1.71
C MET A 144 4.23 1.31 -3.13
N ASN A 145 4.81 2.08 -4.06
CA ASN A 145 5.18 1.61 -5.40
C ASN A 145 6.22 0.48 -5.40
N SER A 146 6.33 -0.33 -6.46
CA SER A 146 7.12 -1.58 -6.38
C SER A 146 8.49 -1.55 -7.06
N HIS A 147 8.95 -0.41 -7.59
CA HIS A 147 10.14 -0.37 -8.45
C HIS A 147 11.27 0.50 -7.88
N ILE A 148 12.44 -0.13 -7.69
CA ILE A 148 13.62 0.51 -7.09
C ILE A 148 14.15 1.71 -7.91
N GLU A 149 14.11 1.63 -9.24
CA GLU A 149 14.58 2.71 -10.11
C GLU A 149 13.69 3.95 -10.01
N HIS A 150 12.40 3.76 -9.73
CA HIS A 150 11.51 4.88 -9.44
C HIS A 150 11.97 5.62 -8.18
N TYR A 151 12.29 4.88 -7.12
CA TYR A 151 12.83 5.45 -5.89
C TYR A 151 14.18 6.13 -6.10
N ARG A 152 15.08 5.55 -6.90
CA ARG A 152 16.37 6.17 -7.23
C ARG A 152 16.20 7.49 -7.96
N HIS A 153 15.41 7.52 -9.04
CA HIS A 153 15.15 8.75 -9.78
C HIS A 153 14.47 9.81 -8.91
N TYR A 154 13.50 9.41 -8.11
CA TYR A 154 12.81 10.31 -7.20
C TYR A 154 13.75 10.90 -6.15
N LEU A 155 14.55 10.05 -5.49
CA LEU A 155 15.55 10.47 -4.49
C LEU A 155 16.56 11.47 -5.08
N ASN A 156 17.11 11.14 -6.25
CA ASN A 156 18.10 11.98 -6.92
C ASN A 156 17.52 13.32 -7.36
N SER A 157 16.23 13.37 -7.69
CA SER A 157 15.54 14.63 -8.04
C SER A 157 15.35 15.59 -6.87
N MET A 158 15.31 15.08 -5.62
CA MET A 158 15.12 15.91 -4.42
C MET A 158 16.43 16.26 -3.70
N LEU A 159 17.52 15.54 -3.98
CA LEU A 159 18.83 15.78 -3.37
C LEU A 159 19.63 16.86 -4.10
N PRO A 160 20.44 17.67 -3.38
CA PRO A 160 21.45 18.51 -4.01
C PRO A 160 22.43 17.66 -4.83
N PRO A 161 22.89 18.10 -6.02
CA PRO A 161 23.77 17.29 -6.89
C PRO A 161 25.03 16.75 -6.21
N LYS A 162 25.62 17.53 -5.31
CA LYS A 162 26.81 17.15 -4.53
C LYS A 162 26.57 16.00 -3.54
N ASP A 163 25.31 15.76 -3.16
CA ASP A 163 24.94 14.80 -2.13
C ASP A 163 24.28 13.53 -2.70
N ILE A 164 24.08 13.44 -4.02
CA ILE A 164 23.46 12.26 -4.67
C ILE A 164 24.22 10.98 -4.30
N ASN A 165 25.55 11.00 -4.47
CA ASN A 165 26.40 9.83 -4.18
C ASN A 165 26.39 9.42 -2.70
N LYS A 166 25.98 10.29 -1.78
CA LYS A 166 25.90 9.99 -0.35
C LYS A 166 24.89 8.88 -0.06
N PHE A 167 23.84 8.77 -0.86
CA PHE A 167 22.72 7.86 -0.61
C PHE A 167 22.64 6.69 -1.60
N GLU A 168 23.62 6.53 -2.49
CA GLU A 168 23.64 5.41 -3.45
C GLU A 168 23.66 4.03 -2.77
N TYR A 169 24.19 3.94 -1.55
CA TYR A 169 24.21 2.69 -0.78
C TYR A 169 22.79 2.15 -0.45
N LEU A 170 21.76 3.01 -0.51
CA LEU A 170 20.36 2.62 -0.31
C LEU A 170 19.88 1.62 -1.39
N PHE A 171 20.52 1.63 -2.57
CA PHE A 171 20.09 0.85 -3.73
C PHE A 171 20.94 -0.40 -4.00
N ASN A 172 21.99 -0.63 -3.20
CA ASN A 172 22.90 -1.78 -3.35
C ASN A 172 22.49 -3.00 -2.52
#